data_AF-A0A4Q3S5A6-F1
#
_entry.id   AF-A0A4Q3S5A6-F1
#
_cell.length_a   1.000
_cell.length_b   1.000
_cell.length_c   1.000
_cell.angle_alpha   90.00
_cell.angle_beta   90.00
_cell.angle_gamma   90.00
#
_symmetry.space_group_name_H-M   'P 1'
#
loop_
_entity.id
_entity.type
_entity.pdbx_description
1 polymer ?
#
loop_
_entity_poly.entity_id
_entity_poly.type
_entity_poly.pdbx_seq_one_letter_code
_entity_poly.pdbx_strand_id
1 'polypeptide(L)'
;ELQHRSLKDFLFYTLIREAIDSSDQLLTLNDYKTLYQSYMQQLAFGSFRNDIDRRYNYKLNLLTSAQLGSPAPLFKLMDSSGKMHRLEDFKGKLVYIDLWASWCLPCRLETPYMHSLIKKYSNRSDIAFIGVAISDKMQDWKRALRQDKPRWLQLRDNNTYVANAYAATSVPRYVLIDKRGNVLNFNAPAPSEQVKLIAIIDKELGN
;
A
#
# COMPACT_ATOMS: atom_id res chain seq x y z
N GLU A 1 -13.41 32.69 -18.20
CA GLU A 1 -12.58 31.78 -17.37
C GLU A 1 -13.37 30.83 -16.47
N LEU A 2 -14.42 31.28 -15.76
CA LEU A 2 -15.22 30.40 -14.87
C LEU A 2 -15.96 29.24 -15.58
N GLN A 3 -16.51 29.47 -16.78
CA GLN A 3 -17.20 28.42 -17.58
C GLN A 3 -16.27 27.31 -18.09
N HIS A 4 -14.99 27.62 -18.36
CA HIS A 4 -14.03 26.62 -18.83
C HIS A 4 -13.52 25.73 -17.68
N ARG A 5 -13.44 26.27 -16.45
CA ARG A 5 -13.11 25.48 -15.26
C ARG A 5 -14.23 24.48 -14.94
N SER A 6 -15.50 24.90 -14.97
CA SER A 6 -16.62 23.99 -14.66
C SER A 6 -16.79 22.84 -15.66
N LEU A 7 -16.60 23.06 -16.96
CA LEU A 7 -16.67 21.99 -17.97
C LEU A 7 -15.50 21.02 -17.82
N LYS A 8 -14.28 21.53 -17.64
CA LYS A 8 -13.09 20.71 -17.39
C LYS A 8 -13.30 19.83 -16.15
N ASP A 9 -13.73 20.42 -15.04
CA ASP A 9 -13.96 19.71 -13.78
C ASP A 9 -15.08 18.65 -13.92
N PHE A 10 -16.13 18.95 -14.68
CA PHE A 10 -17.20 18.00 -14.99
C PHE A 10 -16.73 16.83 -15.87
N LEU A 11 -15.89 17.09 -16.88
CA LEU A 11 -15.31 16.03 -17.72
C LEU A 11 -14.38 15.14 -16.91
N PHE A 12 -13.48 15.72 -16.11
CA PHE A 12 -12.61 14.94 -15.22
C PHE A 12 -13.42 14.13 -14.20
N TYR A 13 -14.45 14.73 -13.60
CA TYR A 13 -15.38 14.04 -12.72
C TYR A 13 -16.01 12.83 -13.41
N THR A 14 -16.55 13.02 -14.62
CA THR A 14 -17.24 11.96 -15.37
C THR A 14 -16.29 10.80 -15.72
N LEU A 15 -15.08 11.12 -16.20
CA LEU A 15 -14.06 10.11 -16.54
C LEU A 15 -13.63 9.29 -15.34
N ILE A 16 -13.32 9.94 -14.21
CA ILE A 16 -12.88 9.23 -13.00
C ILE A 16 -14.01 8.43 -12.38
N ARG A 17 -15.24 8.98 -12.39
CA ARG A 17 -16.42 8.24 -11.94
C ARG A 17 -16.62 6.96 -12.73
N GLU A 18 -16.58 7.03 -14.07
CA GLU A 18 -16.75 5.88 -14.94
C GLU A 18 -15.63 4.85 -14.75
N ALA A 19 -14.38 5.30 -14.61
CA ALA A 19 -13.24 4.42 -14.32
C ALA A 19 -13.37 3.68 -12.98
N ILE A 20 -13.84 4.36 -11.93
CA ILE A 20 -14.10 3.75 -10.61
C ILE A 20 -15.27 2.76 -10.72
N ASP A 21 -16.39 3.17 -11.30
CA ASP A 21 -17.62 2.37 -11.34
C ASP A 21 -17.42 1.09 -12.17
N SER A 22 -16.66 1.16 -13.28
CA SER A 22 -16.32 0.01 -14.15
C SER A 22 -15.21 -0.90 -13.60
N SER A 23 -14.55 -0.52 -12.50
CA SER A 23 -13.52 -1.38 -11.89
C SER A 23 -14.16 -2.54 -11.13
N ASP A 24 -14.02 -3.75 -11.68
CA ASP A 24 -14.56 -4.99 -11.09
C ASP A 24 -13.51 -5.79 -10.28
N GLN A 25 -12.24 -5.41 -10.38
CA GLN A 25 -11.13 -6.04 -9.66
C GLN A 25 -10.30 -5.00 -8.92
N LEU A 26 -9.67 -5.42 -7.82
CA LEU A 26 -8.80 -4.52 -7.04
C LEU A 26 -7.63 -3.99 -7.88
N LEU A 27 -7.13 -4.80 -8.81
CA LEU A 27 -6.07 -4.45 -9.74
C LEU A 27 -6.48 -3.26 -10.62
N THR A 28 -7.63 -3.35 -11.27
CA THR A 28 -8.13 -2.29 -12.17
C THR A 28 -8.45 -1.01 -11.40
N LEU A 29 -9.00 -1.11 -10.19
CA LEU A 29 -9.23 0.07 -9.36
C LEU A 29 -7.92 0.78 -8.99
N ASN A 30 -6.86 0.02 -8.70
CA ASN A 30 -5.58 0.57 -8.29
C ASN A 30 -4.81 1.22 -9.45
N ASP A 31 -5.08 0.86 -10.71
CA ASP A 31 -4.53 1.55 -11.88
C ASP A 31 -4.94 3.03 -11.92
N TYR A 32 -6.15 3.32 -11.45
CA TYR A 32 -6.67 4.68 -11.37
C TYR A 32 -6.29 5.42 -10.08
N LYS A 33 -5.60 4.78 -9.12
CA LYS A 33 -5.28 5.39 -7.82
C LYS A 33 -4.46 6.68 -7.96
N THR A 34 -3.47 6.71 -8.84
CA THR A 34 -2.64 7.91 -9.06
C THR A 34 -3.46 9.06 -9.67
N LEU A 35 -4.34 8.73 -10.63
CA LEU A 35 -5.25 9.70 -11.22
C LEU A 35 -6.23 10.24 -10.18
N TYR A 36 -6.81 9.35 -9.38
CA TYR A 36 -7.66 9.68 -8.25
C TYR A 36 -6.94 10.60 -7.25
N GLN A 37 -5.72 10.26 -6.82
CA GLN A 37 -4.94 11.09 -5.89
C GLN A 37 -4.63 12.48 -6.48
N SER A 38 -4.25 12.53 -7.75
CA SER A 38 -4.00 13.80 -8.45
C SER A 38 -5.28 14.65 -8.54
N TYR A 39 -6.41 14.03 -8.85
CA TYR A 39 -7.73 14.67 -8.85
C TYR A 39 -8.09 15.23 -7.47
N MET A 40 -7.84 14.45 -6.42
CA MET A 40 -8.04 14.86 -5.02
C MET A 40 -7.06 15.94 -4.56
N GLN A 41 -5.99 16.26 -5.28
CA GLN A 41 -5.10 17.37 -4.94
C GLN A 41 -5.46 18.66 -5.68
N GLN A 42 -5.98 18.55 -6.91
CA GLN A 42 -6.16 19.70 -7.80
C GLN A 42 -7.50 20.43 -7.66
N LEU A 43 -8.54 19.78 -7.15
CA LEU A 43 -9.86 20.40 -7.00
C LEU A 43 -10.05 21.13 -5.67
N ALA A 44 -10.59 22.35 -5.77
CA ALA A 44 -11.21 23.07 -4.66
C ALA A 44 -12.41 22.26 -4.12
N PHE A 45 -12.60 22.28 -2.79
CA PHE A 45 -13.67 21.55 -2.10
C PHE A 45 -15.05 21.73 -2.77
N GLY A 46 -15.79 20.63 -2.94
CA GLY A 46 -17.08 20.63 -3.62
C GLY A 46 -17.73 19.24 -3.73
N SER A 47 -18.97 19.18 -4.23
CA SER A 47 -19.77 17.95 -4.33
C SER A 47 -19.11 16.84 -5.16
N PHE A 48 -18.44 17.18 -6.27
CA PHE A 48 -17.75 16.20 -7.12
C PHE A 48 -16.60 15.49 -6.41
N ARG A 49 -15.77 16.24 -5.67
CA ARG A 49 -14.68 15.69 -4.86
C ARG A 49 -15.23 14.68 -3.84
N ASN A 50 -16.28 15.05 -3.12
CA ASN A 50 -16.89 14.20 -2.09
C ASN A 50 -17.56 12.95 -2.68
N ASP A 51 -18.16 13.06 -3.86
CA ASP A 51 -18.76 11.91 -4.56
C ASP A 51 -17.68 10.93 -5.02
N ILE A 52 -16.61 11.42 -5.66
CA ILE A 52 -15.49 10.59 -6.12
C ILE A 52 -14.77 9.90 -4.96
N ASP A 53 -14.48 10.63 -3.87
CA ASP A 53 -13.87 10.05 -2.66
C ASP A 53 -14.76 8.95 -2.06
N ARG A 54 -16.06 9.21 -1.93
CA ARG A 54 -17.01 8.20 -1.43
C ARG A 54 -17.06 6.97 -2.32
N ARG A 55 -17.15 7.14 -3.64
CA ARG A 55 -17.22 6.04 -4.62
C ARG A 55 -15.95 5.22 -4.63
N TYR A 56 -14.80 5.88 -4.67
CA TYR A 56 -13.50 5.22 -4.64
C TYR A 56 -13.35 4.37 -3.39
N ASN A 57 -13.63 4.96 -2.21
CA ASN A 57 -13.53 4.25 -0.94
C ASN A 57 -14.56 3.12 -0.82
N TYR A 58 -15.79 3.31 -1.31
CA TYR A 58 -16.80 2.25 -1.36
C TYR A 58 -16.35 1.07 -2.22
N LYS A 59 -15.90 1.33 -3.45
CA LYS A 59 -15.42 0.28 -4.36
C LYS A 59 -14.17 -0.41 -3.82
N LEU A 60 -13.23 0.35 -3.25
CA LEU A 60 -12.04 -0.21 -2.60
C LEU A 60 -12.41 -1.15 -1.45
N ASN A 61 -13.34 -0.73 -0.58
CA ASN A 61 -13.81 -1.57 0.52
C ASN A 61 -14.54 -2.82 0.00
N LEU A 62 -15.39 -2.68 -1.02
CA LEU A 62 -16.09 -3.81 -1.63
C LEU A 62 -15.10 -4.85 -2.16
N LEU A 63 -14.12 -4.44 -2.97
CA LEU A 63 -13.15 -5.32 -3.62
C LEU A 63 -12.14 -5.93 -2.65
N THR A 64 -11.79 -5.22 -1.58
CA THR A 64 -10.86 -5.75 -0.57
C THR A 64 -11.57 -6.63 0.46
N SER A 65 -12.83 -6.34 0.80
CA SER A 65 -13.61 -7.11 1.79
C SER A 65 -13.78 -8.58 1.39
N ALA A 66 -14.00 -8.85 0.10
CA ALA A 66 -14.12 -10.20 -0.43
C ALA A 66 -12.84 -11.04 -0.26
N GLN A 67 -11.68 -10.40 -0.07
CA GLN A 67 -10.39 -11.07 0.09
C GLN A 67 -9.95 -11.17 1.56
N LEU A 68 -10.67 -10.55 2.50
CA LEU A 68 -10.32 -10.60 3.92
C LEU A 68 -10.50 -12.02 4.47
N GLY A 69 -9.54 -12.46 5.29
CA GLY A 69 -9.50 -13.80 5.86
C GLY A 69 -9.08 -14.91 4.88
N SER A 70 -8.86 -14.58 3.60
CA SER A 70 -8.29 -15.53 2.63
C SER A 70 -6.76 -15.63 2.81
N PRO A 71 -6.15 -16.78 2.46
CA PRO A 71 -4.69 -16.92 2.47
C PRO A 71 -4.02 -15.81 1.66
N ALA A 72 -2.97 -15.21 2.23
CA ALA A 72 -2.19 -14.20 1.52
C ALA A 72 -1.42 -14.82 0.35
N PRO A 73 -1.29 -14.12 -0.80
CA PRO A 73 -0.49 -14.61 -1.91
C PRO A 73 0.96 -14.87 -1.51
N LEU A 74 1.42 -16.11 -1.65
CA LEU A 74 2.77 -16.51 -1.24
C LEU A 74 3.81 -15.89 -2.15
N PHE A 75 4.95 -15.48 -1.60
CA PHE A 75 6.10 -15.01 -2.36
C PHE A 75 7.40 -15.58 -1.82
N LYS A 76 8.41 -15.65 -2.68
CA LYS A 76 9.78 -15.99 -2.33
C LYS A 76 10.72 -14.97 -2.97
N LEU A 77 11.24 -14.06 -2.16
CA LEU A 77 12.04 -12.93 -2.63
C LEU A 77 13.43 -12.91 -2.00
N MET A 78 14.34 -12.17 -2.63
CA MET A 78 15.72 -12.03 -2.19
C MET A 78 15.91 -10.68 -1.49
N ASP A 79 16.69 -10.67 -0.41
CA ASP A 79 17.17 -9.44 0.22
C ASP A 79 18.45 -8.90 -0.42
N SER A 80 18.97 -7.78 0.08
CA SER A 80 20.16 -7.11 -0.47
C SER A 80 21.46 -7.91 -0.28
N SER A 81 21.47 -8.88 0.64
CA SER A 81 22.59 -9.80 0.92
C SER A 81 22.57 -11.06 0.07
N GLY A 82 21.50 -11.29 -0.69
CA GLY A 82 21.32 -12.49 -1.51
C GLY A 82 20.56 -13.61 -0.80
N LYS A 83 20.10 -13.40 0.45
CA LYS A 83 19.33 -14.39 1.19
C LYS A 83 17.88 -14.40 0.72
N MET A 84 17.35 -15.60 0.51
CA MET A 84 15.94 -15.81 0.16
C MET A 84 15.05 -15.82 1.41
N HIS A 85 13.90 -15.17 1.32
CA HIS A 85 12.85 -15.15 2.35
C HIS A 85 11.51 -15.50 1.70
N ARG A 86 10.72 -16.30 2.39
CA ARG A 86 9.35 -16.66 2.01
C ARG A 86 8.36 -16.00 2.96
N LEU A 87 7.16 -15.68 2.48
CA LEU A 87 6.11 -15.16 3.35
C LEU A 87 5.79 -16.12 4.50
N GLU A 88 5.84 -17.42 4.21
CA GLU A 88 5.59 -18.49 5.16
C GLU A 88 6.61 -18.55 6.31
N ASP A 89 7.81 -18.00 6.11
CA ASP A 89 8.83 -17.92 7.17
C ASP A 89 8.38 -16.98 8.32
N PHE A 90 7.32 -16.18 8.10
CA PHE A 90 6.73 -15.26 9.08
C PHE A 90 5.44 -15.78 9.73
N LYS A 91 5.04 -17.03 9.46
CA LYS A 91 3.85 -17.62 10.09
C LYS A 91 3.96 -17.57 11.63
N GLY A 92 2.85 -17.23 12.29
CA GLY A 92 2.80 -16.96 13.72
C GLY A 92 3.06 -15.49 14.09
N LYS A 93 3.44 -14.64 13.13
CA LYS A 93 3.61 -13.19 13.32
C LYS A 93 2.54 -12.42 12.54
N LEU A 94 2.12 -11.29 13.09
CA LEU A 94 1.45 -10.26 12.30
C LEU A 94 2.46 -9.68 11.30
N VAL A 95 2.12 -9.60 10.02
CA VAL A 95 3.06 -9.09 9.00
C VAL A 95 2.51 -7.80 8.41
N TYR A 96 3.28 -6.71 8.53
CA TYR A 96 3.02 -5.45 7.87
C TYR A 96 3.95 -5.29 6.67
N ILE A 97 3.37 -5.33 5.47
CA ILE A 97 4.09 -5.21 4.20
C ILE A 97 3.97 -3.78 3.68
N ASP A 98 5.12 -3.20 3.35
CA ASP A 98 5.27 -1.92 2.66
C ASP A 98 5.70 -2.19 1.21
N LEU A 99 4.77 -2.01 0.27
CA LEU A 99 5.04 -2.10 -1.16
C LEU A 99 5.46 -0.71 -1.66
N TRP A 100 6.72 -0.60 -2.07
CA TRP A 100 7.37 0.67 -2.38
C TRP A 100 8.24 0.58 -3.63
N ALA A 101 8.85 1.69 -4.03
CA ALA A 101 9.87 1.74 -5.08
C ALA A 101 10.85 2.90 -4.86
N SER A 102 12.08 2.77 -5.35
CA SER A 102 13.15 3.77 -5.20
C SER A 102 12.80 5.14 -5.80
N TRP A 103 11.96 5.16 -6.84
CA TRP A 103 11.44 6.35 -7.50
C TRP A 103 10.19 6.93 -6.84
N CYS A 104 9.58 6.21 -5.89
CA CYS A 104 8.40 6.68 -5.17
C CYS A 104 8.80 7.58 -4.01
N LEU A 105 8.86 8.90 -4.27
CA LEU A 105 9.18 9.88 -3.22
C LEU A 105 8.22 9.80 -2.01
N PRO A 106 6.88 9.72 -2.16
CA PRO A 106 5.98 9.56 -1.02
C PRO A 106 6.28 8.33 -0.17
N CYS A 107 6.62 7.19 -0.79
CA CYS A 107 7.01 5.98 -0.06
C CYS A 107 8.26 6.22 0.80
N ARG A 108 9.26 6.89 0.24
CA ARG A 108 10.52 7.16 0.95
C ARG A 108 10.33 8.12 2.12
N LEU A 109 9.41 9.07 2.00
CA LEU A 109 9.02 9.99 3.08
C LEU A 109 8.34 9.27 4.27
N GLU A 110 7.85 8.04 4.10
CA GLU A 110 7.23 7.24 5.17
C GLU A 110 8.26 6.52 6.06
N THR A 111 9.53 6.45 5.63
CA THR A 111 10.62 5.75 6.35
C THR A 111 10.78 6.19 7.81
N PRO A 112 10.76 7.49 8.18
CA PRO A 112 10.89 7.91 9.59
C PRO A 112 9.72 7.46 10.47
N TYR A 113 8.51 7.43 9.90
CA TYR A 113 7.32 6.95 10.59
C TYR A 113 7.37 5.43 10.78
N MET A 114 7.85 4.69 9.77
CA MET A 114 8.12 3.25 9.88
C MET A 114 9.16 2.96 10.97
N HIS A 115 10.24 3.72 11.05
CA HIS A 115 11.22 3.58 12.14
C HIS A 115 10.59 3.79 13.52
N SER A 116 9.70 4.77 13.65
CA SER A 116 8.98 5.04 14.91
C SER A 116 8.05 3.89 15.27
N LEU A 117 7.34 3.33 14.28
CA LEU A 117 6.47 2.17 14.43
C LEU A 117 7.25 0.93 14.87
N ILE A 118 8.35 0.60 14.19
CA ILE A 118 9.22 -0.53 14.54
C ILE A 118 9.78 -0.36 15.96
N LYS A 119 10.19 0.86 16.33
CA LYS A 119 10.68 1.16 17.69
C LYS A 119 9.61 0.89 18.75
N LYS A 120 8.33 1.25 18.50
CA LYS A 120 7.23 0.94 19.43
C LYS A 120 7.06 -0.56 19.65
N TYR A 121 7.26 -1.37 18.61
CA TYR A 121 7.10 -2.82 18.69
C TYR A 121 8.42 -3.59 18.85
N SER A 122 9.53 -2.94 19.23
CA SER A 122 10.86 -3.59 19.30
C SER A 122 10.93 -4.74 20.29
N ASN A 123 10.07 -4.72 21.31
CA ASN A 123 9.98 -5.77 22.34
C ASN A 123 9.00 -6.89 21.98
N ARG A 124 8.42 -6.87 20.78
CA ARG A 124 7.48 -7.88 20.29
C ARG A 124 8.16 -8.77 19.26
N SER A 125 8.07 -10.09 19.46
CA SER A 125 8.58 -11.09 18.51
C SER A 125 7.51 -11.59 17.54
N ASP A 126 6.23 -11.25 17.79
CA ASP A 126 5.05 -11.71 17.07
C ASP A 126 4.53 -10.71 16.02
N ILE A 127 5.38 -9.77 15.59
CA ILE A 127 5.16 -8.87 14.46
C ILE A 127 6.41 -8.81 13.57
N ALA A 128 6.22 -8.66 12.26
CA ALA A 128 7.26 -8.49 11.27
C ALA A 128 6.93 -7.34 10.32
N PHE A 129 7.95 -6.56 9.96
CA PHE A 129 7.87 -5.45 9.01
C PHE A 129 8.69 -5.83 7.77
N ILE A 130 8.06 -5.79 6.60
CA ILE A 130 8.68 -6.22 5.33
C ILE A 130 8.47 -5.13 4.28
N GLY A 131 9.55 -4.53 3.81
CA GLY A 131 9.53 -3.70 2.60
C GLY A 131 9.73 -4.58 1.38
N VAL A 132 8.87 -4.43 0.37
CA VAL A 132 9.03 -5.07 -0.94
C VAL A 132 9.10 -3.98 -2.00
N ALA A 133 10.28 -3.82 -2.59
CA ALA A 133 10.46 -2.94 -3.73
C ALA A 133 9.87 -3.60 -4.98
N ILE A 134 8.85 -2.97 -5.58
CA ILE A 134 8.18 -3.42 -6.80
C ILE A 134 8.56 -2.55 -7.98
N SER A 135 8.64 -3.14 -9.19
CA SER A 135 8.99 -2.43 -10.43
C SER A 135 10.27 -1.58 -10.29
N ASP A 136 11.28 -2.14 -9.62
CA ASP A 136 12.50 -1.44 -9.24
C ASP A 136 13.76 -2.17 -9.71
N LYS A 137 14.71 -1.41 -10.25
CA LYS A 137 16.00 -1.93 -10.71
C LYS A 137 16.89 -2.17 -9.50
N MET A 138 17.63 -3.28 -9.51
CA MET A 138 18.53 -3.67 -8.42
C MET A 138 19.46 -2.53 -7.96
N GLN A 139 20.02 -1.76 -8.90
CA GLN A 139 20.96 -0.68 -8.59
C GLN A 139 20.28 0.51 -7.90
N ASP A 140 19.09 0.90 -8.35
CA ASP A 140 18.33 2.02 -7.80
C ASP A 140 17.74 1.66 -6.43
N TRP A 141 17.20 0.45 -6.28
CA TRP A 141 16.80 -0.11 -4.99
C TRP A 141 17.96 -0.09 -3.99
N LYS A 142 19.12 -0.65 -4.34
CA LYS A 142 20.31 -0.63 -3.46
C LYS A 142 20.77 0.80 -3.12
N ARG A 143 20.63 1.75 -4.05
CA ARG A 143 20.94 3.17 -3.79
C ARG A 143 19.97 3.76 -2.76
N ALA A 144 18.67 3.54 -2.93
CA ALA A 144 17.65 3.98 -1.99
C ALA A 144 17.88 3.40 -0.58
N LEU A 145 18.20 2.10 -0.47
CA LEU A 145 18.53 1.46 0.81
C LEU A 145 19.71 2.13 1.53
N ARG A 146 20.75 2.56 0.79
CA ARG A 146 21.90 3.27 1.38
C ARG A 146 21.54 4.68 1.85
N GLN A 147 20.64 5.35 1.15
CA GLN A 147 20.20 6.71 1.44
C GLN A 147 19.25 6.73 2.65
N ASP A 148 18.22 5.90 2.61
CA ASP A 148 17.11 5.93 3.58
C ASP A 148 17.39 5.08 4.83
N LYS A 149 18.36 4.16 4.73
CA LYS A 149 18.82 3.29 5.82
C LYS A 149 17.66 2.59 6.56
N PRO A 150 16.72 1.93 5.84
CA PRO A 150 15.61 1.23 6.47
C PRO A 150 16.12 0.14 7.40
N ARG A 151 15.57 0.07 8.61
CA ARG A 151 15.96 -0.89 9.66
C ARG A 151 15.02 -2.11 9.78
N TRP A 152 14.33 -2.47 8.71
CA TRP A 152 13.52 -3.68 8.62
C TRP A 152 13.89 -4.51 7.41
N LEU A 153 13.27 -5.67 7.25
CA LEU A 153 13.55 -6.56 6.13
C LEU A 153 13.19 -5.88 4.81
N GLN A 154 14.11 -5.88 3.87
CA GLN A 154 13.94 -5.28 2.55
C GLN A 154 14.15 -6.34 1.49
N LEU A 155 13.11 -6.57 0.69
CA LEU A 155 13.05 -7.54 -0.39
C LEU A 155 12.81 -6.81 -1.71
N ARG A 156 13.11 -7.47 -2.82
CA ARG A 156 12.82 -6.94 -4.16
C ARG A 156 12.04 -7.94 -5.00
N ASP A 157 10.93 -7.48 -5.55
CA ASP A 157 10.12 -8.21 -6.53
C ASP A 157 10.74 -8.06 -7.93
N ASN A 158 11.45 -9.09 -8.39
CA ASN A 158 12.19 -9.03 -9.65
C ASN A 158 11.31 -9.27 -10.88
N ASN A 159 10.16 -9.91 -10.73
CA ASN A 159 9.33 -10.38 -11.84
C ASN A 159 7.90 -9.84 -11.77
N THR A 160 7.65 -8.78 -10.99
CA THR A 160 6.33 -8.15 -10.78
C THR A 160 5.27 -9.09 -10.20
N TYR A 161 5.68 -10.25 -9.69
CA TYR A 161 4.74 -11.24 -9.16
C TYR A 161 4.03 -10.70 -7.92
N VAL A 162 4.77 -10.10 -6.98
CA VAL A 162 4.17 -9.53 -5.75
C VAL A 162 3.31 -8.32 -6.09
N ALA A 163 3.77 -7.48 -7.02
CA ALA A 163 2.97 -6.36 -7.52
C ALA A 163 1.60 -6.83 -8.02
N ASN A 164 1.55 -7.85 -8.87
CA ASN A 164 0.30 -8.37 -9.41
C ASN A 164 -0.54 -9.10 -8.35
N ALA A 165 0.08 -9.97 -7.56
CA ALA A 165 -0.61 -10.80 -6.58
C ALA A 165 -1.28 -9.97 -5.47
N TYR A 166 -0.67 -8.85 -5.09
CA TYR A 166 -1.23 -7.91 -4.11
C TYR A 166 -1.96 -6.73 -4.75
N ALA A 167 -2.23 -6.80 -6.06
CA ALA A 167 -2.87 -5.77 -6.85
C ALA A 167 -2.21 -4.37 -6.73
N ALA A 168 -0.90 -4.31 -6.48
CA ALA A 168 -0.15 -3.08 -6.27
C ALA A 168 0.39 -2.52 -7.59
N THR A 169 -0.51 -1.97 -8.40
CA THR A 169 -0.15 -1.28 -9.66
C THR A 169 0.35 0.14 -9.42
N SER A 170 0.13 0.68 -8.22
CA SER A 170 0.66 1.95 -7.75
C SER A 170 1.13 1.86 -6.30
N VAL A 171 2.16 2.65 -5.99
CA VAL A 171 2.77 2.78 -4.65
C VAL A 171 2.63 4.22 -4.15
N PRO A 172 2.57 4.48 -2.83
CA PRO A 172 2.70 3.52 -1.73
C PRO A 172 1.48 2.62 -1.56
N ARG A 173 1.71 1.39 -1.11
CA ARG A 173 0.65 0.44 -0.74
C ARG A 173 1.09 -0.38 0.47
N TYR A 174 0.19 -0.54 1.42
CA TYR A 174 0.45 -1.28 2.64
C TYR A 174 -0.54 -2.43 2.80
N VAL A 175 -0.04 -3.57 3.27
CA VAL A 175 -0.84 -4.79 3.47
C VAL A 175 -0.58 -5.32 4.88
N LEU A 176 -1.65 -5.76 5.54
CA LEU A 176 -1.57 -6.42 6.84
C LEU A 176 -2.03 -7.87 6.70
N ILE A 177 -1.23 -8.79 7.24
CA ILE A 177 -1.47 -10.24 7.21
C ILE A 177 -1.47 -10.76 8.66
N ASP A 178 -2.45 -11.57 9.02
CA ASP A 178 -2.59 -12.14 10.35
C ASP A 178 -1.52 -13.20 10.67
N LYS A 179 -1.49 -13.63 11.93
CA LYS A 179 -0.58 -14.69 12.42
C LYS A 179 -0.80 -16.05 11.75
N ARG A 180 -1.93 -16.29 11.09
CA ARG A 180 -2.25 -17.53 10.37
C ARG A 180 -1.76 -17.49 8.91
N GLY A 181 -1.38 -16.32 8.41
CA GLY A 181 -0.98 -16.09 7.02
C GLY A 181 -2.13 -15.65 6.10
N ASN A 182 -3.24 -15.15 6.65
CA ASN A 182 -4.37 -14.63 5.90
C ASN A 182 -4.34 -13.10 5.83
N VAL A 183 -4.96 -12.54 4.79
CA VAL A 183 -5.00 -11.09 4.64
C VAL A 183 -6.03 -10.47 5.59
N LEU A 184 -5.55 -9.55 6.43
CA LEU A 184 -6.38 -8.71 7.29
C LEU A 184 -6.78 -7.41 6.61
N ASN A 185 -5.90 -6.85 5.79
CA ASN A 185 -6.17 -5.62 5.08
C ASN A 185 -5.25 -5.47 3.86
N PHE A 186 -5.83 -5.39 2.66
CA PHE A 186 -5.07 -5.12 1.43
C PHE A 186 -4.72 -3.65 1.22
N ASN A 187 -5.32 -2.73 1.98
CA ASN A 187 -5.07 -1.29 1.96
C ASN A 187 -4.91 -0.78 3.40
N ALA A 188 -3.91 -1.32 4.10
CA ALA A 188 -3.60 -0.93 5.46
C ALA A 188 -3.21 0.57 5.53
N PRO A 189 -3.41 1.24 6.67
CA PRO A 189 -2.99 2.62 6.85
C PRO A 189 -1.47 2.78 6.64
N ALA A 190 -1.06 3.94 6.16
CA ALA A 190 0.35 4.29 6.01
C ALA A 190 1.05 4.40 7.38
N PRO A 191 2.39 4.29 7.44
CA PRO A 191 3.14 4.52 8.67
C PRO A 191 2.87 5.89 9.30
N SER A 192 2.66 6.94 8.50
CA SER A 192 2.30 8.29 8.97
C SER A 192 0.91 8.36 9.62
N GLU A 193 -0.01 7.44 9.31
CA GLU A 193 -1.33 7.30 9.96
C GLU A 193 -1.22 6.57 11.32
N GLN A 194 -0.26 6.98 12.16
CA GLN A 194 0.16 6.29 13.39
C GLN A 194 -1.00 5.85 14.28
N VAL A 195 -1.95 6.74 14.58
CA VAL A 195 -3.09 6.44 15.48
C VAL A 195 -3.91 5.26 14.95
N LYS A 196 -4.27 5.29 13.67
CA LYS A 196 -5.11 4.27 13.04
C LYS A 196 -4.35 2.96 12.88
N LEU A 197 -3.09 3.01 12.44
CA LEU A 197 -2.26 1.83 12.25
C LEU A 197 -1.97 1.13 13.57
N ILE A 198 -1.61 1.89 14.60
CA ILE A 198 -1.33 1.36 15.93
C ILE A 198 -2.57 0.69 16.52
N ALA A 199 -3.74 1.31 16.43
CA ALA A 199 -4.98 0.72 16.96
C ALA A 199 -5.29 -0.66 16.33
N ILE A 200 -5.04 -0.80 15.03
CA ILE A 200 -5.22 -2.09 14.34
C ILE A 200 -4.18 -3.11 14.81
N ILE A 201 -2.90 -2.72 14.85
CA ILE A 201 -1.82 -3.63 15.27
C ILE A 201 -2.01 -4.08 16.73
N ASP A 202 -2.28 -3.15 17.65
CA ASP A 202 -2.47 -3.44 19.07
C ASP A 202 -3.64 -4.43 19.27
N LYS A 203 -4.77 -4.22 18.57
CA LYS A 203 -5.90 -5.16 18.57
C LYS A 203 -5.49 -6.58 18.14
N GLU A 204 -4.75 -6.71 17.04
CA GLU A 204 -4.34 -8.02 16.49
C GLU A 204 -3.22 -8.69 17.31
N LEU A 205 -2.46 -7.90 18.07
CA LEU A 205 -1.45 -8.39 19.00
C LEU A 205 -2.00 -8.73 20.40
N GLY A 206 -3.27 -8.40 20.67
CA GLY A 206 -3.96 -8.66 21.93
C GLY A 206 -3.63 -7.67 23.05
N ASN A 207 -3.36 -6.41 22.70
CA ASN A 207 -3.11 -5.31 23.62
C ASN A 207 -4.37 -4.49 23.91
#